data_AF-A0A9E4V5C5-F1
#
_entry.id   AF-A0A9E4V5C5-F1
#
_cell.length_a   1.000
_cell.length_b   1.000
_cell.length_c   1.000
_cell.angle_alpha   90.00
_cell.angle_beta   90.00
_cell.angle_gamma   90.00
#
_symmetry.space_group_name_H-M   'P 1'
#
loop_
_entity.id
_entity.type
_entity.pdbx_description
1 polymer ?
#
loop_
_entity_poly.entity_id
_entity_poly.type
_entity_poly.pdbx_seq_one_letter_code
_entity_poly.pdbx_strand_id
1 'polypeptide(L)'
;ISNQQRRDKILDRFTQMYSPAIGTDLVMDYLGETGLEAMKGADILKAAPQAYSSSIEYADTLVARRLKGIAQIHLANLGTRIFYCDYGSFDSHANQLGMHANLWTDVSQAVGDFFADLQEHDAADNVIMLMFSEFGRRAHDNGSGTDHGSAGAAFVIGDAVKGGMHGEYPSQKAEDLQQGDMVPNLDFRGLYSTVLEDWLGLDAKPIVKGTYEKPQFI
;
A
#
# COMPACT_ATOMS: atom_id res chain seq x y z
N ILE A 1 5.15 38.10 -15.86
CA ILE A 1 4.70 37.52 -14.58
C ILE A 1 5.22 36.10 -14.54
N SER A 2 6.10 35.77 -13.59
CA SER A 2 6.61 34.39 -13.48
C SER A 2 5.45 33.44 -13.11
N ASN A 3 5.58 32.15 -13.42
CA ASN A 3 4.56 31.16 -13.03
C ASN A 3 4.31 31.18 -11.51
N GLN A 4 5.34 31.44 -10.71
CA GLN A 4 5.25 31.64 -9.25
C GLN A 4 4.29 32.79 -8.90
N GLN A 5 4.51 33.99 -9.46
CA GLN A 5 3.70 35.18 -9.17
C GLN A 5 2.25 35.04 -9.62
N ARG A 6 2.00 34.27 -10.68
CA ARG A 6 0.64 34.00 -11.18
C ARG A 6 -0.10 33.06 -10.22
N ARG A 7 0.62 32.12 -9.62
CA ARG A 7 0.14 31.13 -8.66
C ARG A 7 -0.14 31.75 -7.29
N ASP A 8 0.78 32.59 -6.80
CA ASP A 8 0.60 33.34 -5.55
C ASP A 8 -0.65 34.24 -5.63
N LYS A 9 -0.89 34.87 -6.79
CA LYS A 9 -2.12 35.64 -7.04
C LYS A 9 -3.40 34.80 -7.07
N ILE A 10 -3.32 33.53 -7.51
CA ILE A 10 -4.47 32.63 -7.50
C ILE A 10 -4.76 32.17 -6.08
N LEU A 11 -3.72 31.88 -5.29
CA LEU A 11 -3.84 31.56 -3.87
C LEU A 11 -4.44 32.71 -3.09
N ASP A 12 -3.91 33.92 -3.26
CA ASP A 12 -4.38 35.10 -2.54
C ASP A 12 -5.85 35.39 -2.86
N ARG A 13 -6.26 35.20 -4.13
CA ARG A 13 -7.67 35.30 -4.53
C ARG A 13 -8.54 34.17 -4.00
N PHE A 14 -8.03 32.94 -3.94
CA PHE A 14 -8.73 31.80 -3.37
C PHE A 14 -8.98 32.03 -1.88
N THR A 15 -7.93 32.39 -1.12
CA THR A 15 -8.02 32.74 0.29
C THR A 15 -9.00 33.90 0.54
N GLN A 16 -9.00 34.94 -0.30
CA GLN A 16 -9.94 36.06 -0.21
C GLN A 16 -11.38 35.67 -0.58
N MET A 17 -11.58 34.74 -1.52
CA MET A 17 -12.90 34.29 -1.97
C MET A 17 -13.58 33.36 -0.97
N TYR A 18 -12.79 32.63 -0.19
CA TYR A 18 -13.26 31.66 0.80
C TYR A 18 -13.04 32.09 2.25
N SER A 19 -12.55 33.31 2.52
CA SER A 19 -12.61 33.92 3.87
C SER A 19 -13.89 34.75 4.01
N PRO A 20 -14.92 34.30 4.75
CA PRO A 20 -16.01 35.18 5.13
C PRO A 20 -15.58 36.06 6.30
N ALA A 21 -16.19 37.24 6.40
CA ALA A 21 -16.06 38.11 7.56
C ALA A 21 -16.42 37.34 8.86
N ILE A 22 -15.44 37.20 9.76
CA ILE A 22 -15.54 36.96 11.22
C ILE A 22 -16.75 36.09 11.65
N GLY A 23 -16.50 34.80 11.97
CA GLY A 23 -17.32 34.07 12.94
C GLY A 23 -17.92 32.70 12.58
N THR A 24 -17.48 32.02 11.51
CA THR A 24 -17.98 30.67 11.14
C THR A 24 -16.85 29.66 10.82
N ASP A 25 -15.67 29.88 11.41
CA ASP A 25 -14.30 29.58 10.94
C ASP A 25 -13.90 28.12 10.61
N LEU A 26 -14.43 27.08 11.26
CA LEU A 26 -13.78 25.76 11.21
C LEU A 26 -13.75 25.10 9.81
N VAL A 27 -14.80 25.25 9.02
CA VAL A 27 -14.90 24.58 7.71
C VAL A 27 -14.10 25.34 6.64
N MET A 28 -14.08 26.66 6.70
CA MET A 28 -13.37 27.48 5.71
C MET A 28 -11.86 27.49 5.97
N ASP A 29 -11.44 27.51 7.24
CA ASP A 29 -10.04 27.31 7.62
C ASP A 29 -9.55 25.94 7.17
N TYR A 30 -10.32 24.88 7.43
CA TYR A 30 -10.00 23.53 6.97
C TYR A 30 -9.86 23.44 5.44
N LEU A 31 -10.77 24.06 4.67
CA LEU A 31 -10.68 24.11 3.21
C LEU A 31 -9.47 24.91 2.71
N GLY A 32 -9.16 26.03 3.36
CA GLY A 32 -7.99 26.86 3.05
C GLY A 32 -6.67 26.13 3.32
N GLU A 33 -6.54 25.52 4.50
CA GLU A 33 -5.39 24.70 4.87
C GLU A 33 -5.22 23.51 3.93
N THR A 34 -6.30 22.74 3.69
CA THR A 34 -6.27 21.60 2.76
C THR A 34 -5.85 22.02 1.35
N GLY A 35 -6.35 23.17 0.86
CA GLY A 35 -5.98 23.70 -0.46
C GLY A 35 -4.51 24.11 -0.55
N LEU A 36 -3.98 24.73 0.50
CA LEU A 36 -2.56 25.09 0.59
C LEU A 36 -1.66 23.86 0.72
N GLU A 37 -2.07 22.85 1.50
CA GLU A 37 -1.36 21.57 1.63
C GLU A 37 -1.34 20.80 0.31
N ALA A 38 -2.46 20.73 -0.41
CA ALA A 38 -2.52 20.09 -1.72
C ALA A 38 -1.58 20.77 -2.73
N MET A 39 -1.48 22.10 -2.69
CA MET A 39 -0.58 22.87 -3.53
C MET A 39 0.90 22.66 -3.17
N LYS A 40 1.23 22.67 -1.87
CA LYS A 40 2.58 22.30 -1.38
C LYS A 40 2.95 20.89 -1.79
N GLY A 41 2.03 19.95 -1.62
CA GLY A 41 2.16 18.56 -2.07
C GLY A 41 2.46 18.49 -3.57
N ALA A 42 1.70 19.20 -4.41
CA ALA A 42 1.94 19.22 -5.86
C ALA A 42 3.33 19.79 -6.24
N ASP A 43 3.81 20.81 -5.52
CA ASP A 43 5.13 21.40 -5.77
C ASP A 43 6.27 20.47 -5.37
N ILE A 44 6.13 19.81 -4.23
CA ILE A 44 7.13 18.85 -3.76
C ILE A 44 7.08 17.58 -4.63
N LEU A 45 5.92 17.09 -5.03
CA LEU A 45 5.78 15.98 -5.98
C LEU A 45 6.45 16.27 -7.32
N LYS A 46 6.50 17.54 -7.75
CA LYS A 46 7.23 17.94 -8.95
C LYS A 46 8.75 17.95 -8.74
N ALA A 47 9.21 18.28 -7.55
CA ALA A 47 10.62 18.36 -7.20
C ALA A 47 11.22 17.00 -6.75
N ALA A 48 10.40 16.10 -6.20
CA ALA A 48 10.80 14.81 -5.64
C ALA A 48 11.62 13.96 -6.63
N PRO A 49 11.21 13.80 -7.91
CA PRO A 49 12.03 13.06 -8.88
C PRO A 49 13.37 13.71 -9.21
N GLN A 50 13.52 15.02 -9.00
CA GLN A 50 14.77 15.75 -9.28
C GLN A 50 15.77 15.66 -8.13
N ALA A 51 15.27 15.57 -6.88
CA ALA A 51 16.10 15.41 -5.69
C ALA A 51 16.50 13.95 -5.44
N TYR A 52 15.77 13.01 -6.01
CA TYR A 52 16.02 11.57 -5.90
C TYR A 52 17.19 11.14 -6.78
N SER A 53 18.10 10.34 -6.23
CA SER A 53 19.14 9.63 -6.96
C SER A 53 19.40 8.29 -6.29
N SER A 54 19.49 7.22 -7.08
CA SER A 54 19.73 5.86 -6.59
C SER A 54 20.72 5.15 -7.49
N SER A 55 21.57 4.28 -6.93
CA SER A 55 22.36 3.33 -7.72
C SER A 55 21.58 2.06 -8.07
N ILE A 56 20.41 1.84 -7.44
CA ILE A 56 19.55 0.70 -7.68
C ILE A 56 18.77 0.89 -9.00
N GLU A 57 19.01 -0.01 -9.94
CA GLU A 57 18.25 -0.09 -11.16
C GLU A 57 16.99 -0.92 -10.95
N TYR A 58 15.83 -0.27 -11.04
CA TYR A 58 14.55 -0.95 -10.98
C TYR A 58 14.25 -1.67 -12.29
N ALA A 59 13.67 -2.86 -12.21
CA ALA A 59 13.18 -3.60 -13.36
C ALA A 59 12.20 -2.77 -14.22
N ASP A 60 12.14 -3.03 -15.53
CA ASP A 60 11.24 -2.31 -16.46
C ASP A 60 9.79 -2.85 -16.45
N THR A 61 9.24 -3.06 -15.26
CA THR A 61 7.86 -3.56 -15.06
C THR A 61 6.96 -2.46 -14.48
N LEU A 62 5.64 -2.62 -14.63
CA LEU A 62 4.69 -1.62 -14.11
C LEU A 62 4.76 -1.50 -12.58
N VAL A 63 4.90 -2.62 -11.87
CA VAL A 63 5.03 -2.65 -10.41
C VAL A 63 6.33 -2.01 -9.95
N ALA A 64 7.46 -2.30 -10.60
CA ALA A 64 8.74 -1.67 -10.27
C ALA A 64 8.70 -0.15 -10.47
N ARG A 65 8.12 0.34 -11.57
CA ARG A 65 7.93 1.79 -11.78
C ARG A 65 7.02 2.43 -10.74
N ARG A 66 5.96 1.74 -10.29
CA ARG A 66 5.07 2.21 -9.21
C ARG A 66 5.80 2.29 -7.87
N LEU A 67 6.54 1.24 -7.50
CA LEU A 67 7.33 1.21 -6.27
C LEU A 67 8.46 2.25 -6.28
N LYS A 68 9.13 2.47 -7.42
CA LYS A 68 10.09 3.56 -7.58
C LYS A 68 9.45 4.93 -7.33
N GLY A 69 8.24 5.15 -7.87
CA GLY A 69 7.48 6.37 -7.59
C GLY A 69 7.17 6.54 -6.10
N ILE A 70 6.82 5.46 -5.41
CA ILE A 70 6.61 5.47 -3.96
C ILE A 70 7.91 5.84 -3.21
N ALA A 71 9.05 5.24 -3.59
CA ALA A 71 10.35 5.57 -2.99
C ALA A 71 10.67 7.07 -3.17
N GLN A 72 10.49 7.61 -4.39
CA GLN A 72 10.71 9.03 -4.67
C GLN A 72 9.85 9.96 -3.79
N ILE A 73 8.57 9.61 -3.58
CA ILE A 73 7.66 10.41 -2.75
C ILE A 73 8.01 10.27 -1.27
N HIS A 74 8.34 9.06 -0.82
CA HIS A 74 8.76 8.79 0.56
C HIS A 74 10.02 9.58 0.92
N LEU A 75 11.05 9.50 0.07
CA LEU A 75 12.34 10.15 0.25
C LEU A 75 12.27 11.69 0.13
N ALA A 76 11.23 12.21 -0.53
CA ALA A 76 10.94 13.64 -0.51
C ALA A 76 10.41 14.17 0.84
N ASN A 77 10.19 13.27 1.81
CA ASN A 77 9.79 13.57 3.19
C ASN A 77 8.55 14.46 3.29
N LEU A 78 7.51 14.09 2.53
CA LEU A 78 6.25 14.81 2.45
C LEU A 78 5.32 14.62 3.66
N GLY A 79 5.68 13.74 4.60
CA GLY A 79 4.79 13.30 5.68
C GLY A 79 3.74 12.27 5.25
N THR A 80 3.81 11.76 4.01
CA THR A 80 2.93 10.68 3.54
C THR A 80 3.20 9.40 4.32
N ARG A 81 2.18 8.90 5.03
CA ARG A 81 2.27 7.70 5.87
C ARG A 81 1.77 6.41 5.22
N ILE A 82 0.92 6.52 4.19
CA ILE A 82 0.30 5.39 3.50
C ILE A 82 0.48 5.57 2.00
N PHE A 83 1.04 4.55 1.37
CA PHE A 83 1.17 4.43 -0.07
C PHE A 83 0.35 3.24 -0.54
N TYR A 84 -0.29 3.38 -1.70
CA TYR A 84 -1.09 2.32 -2.28
C TYR A 84 -0.79 2.22 -3.77
N CYS A 85 -0.51 1.00 -4.22
CA CYS A 85 -0.47 0.67 -5.63
C CYS A 85 -0.99 -0.75 -5.84
N ASP A 86 -1.69 -0.96 -6.94
CA ASP A 86 -2.10 -2.28 -7.42
C ASP A 86 -1.00 -2.90 -8.31
N TYR A 87 -1.06 -4.21 -8.53
CA TYR A 87 -0.37 -4.90 -9.62
C TYR A 87 -1.10 -6.21 -9.91
N GLY A 88 -1.28 -6.58 -11.19
CA GLY A 88 -2.10 -7.74 -11.55
C GLY A 88 -2.52 -7.79 -13.02
N SER A 89 -3.49 -8.64 -13.37
CA SER A 89 -4.37 -9.40 -12.46
C SER A 89 -3.85 -10.79 -12.06
N PHE A 90 -3.97 -11.13 -10.77
CA PHE A 90 -3.77 -12.48 -10.23
C PHE A 90 -5.06 -13.34 -10.25
N ASP A 91 -6.17 -12.79 -10.76
CA ASP A 91 -7.45 -13.51 -10.95
C ASP A 91 -7.39 -14.46 -12.16
N SER A 92 -6.55 -15.48 -12.04
CA SER A 92 -6.33 -16.47 -13.09
C SER A 92 -7.39 -17.56 -13.05
N HIS A 93 -8.20 -17.61 -14.10
CA HIS A 93 -9.20 -18.67 -14.31
C HIS A 93 -8.68 -19.85 -15.13
N ALA A 94 -7.50 -19.69 -15.75
CA ALA A 94 -6.81 -20.69 -16.57
C ALA A 94 -5.31 -20.37 -16.60
N ASN A 95 -4.49 -21.36 -16.96
CA ASN A 95 -3.03 -21.20 -17.10
C ASN A 95 -2.37 -20.57 -15.85
N GLN A 96 -2.81 -20.97 -14.66
CA GLN A 96 -2.35 -20.40 -13.38
C GLN A 96 -0.83 -20.48 -13.26
N LEU A 97 -0.23 -21.62 -13.62
CA LEU A 97 1.21 -21.82 -13.51
C LEU A 97 2.02 -20.81 -14.34
N GLY A 98 1.67 -20.62 -15.61
CA GLY A 98 2.38 -19.69 -16.48
C GLY A 98 2.13 -18.23 -16.10
N MET A 99 0.88 -17.88 -15.77
CA MET A 99 0.53 -16.52 -15.38
C MET A 99 1.18 -16.14 -14.04
N HIS A 100 1.10 -17.02 -13.03
CA HIS A 100 1.71 -16.79 -11.73
C HIS A 100 3.23 -16.68 -11.81
N ALA A 101 3.90 -17.51 -12.62
CA ALA A 101 5.35 -17.44 -12.76
C ALA A 101 5.81 -16.06 -13.24
N ASN A 102 5.13 -15.48 -14.25
CA ASN A 102 5.45 -14.16 -14.75
C ASN A 102 5.15 -13.07 -13.72
N LEU A 103 3.94 -13.08 -13.14
CA LEU A 103 3.51 -12.07 -12.17
C LEU A 103 4.39 -12.06 -10.91
N TRP A 104 4.75 -13.24 -10.39
CA TRP A 104 5.62 -13.34 -9.22
C TRP A 104 7.07 -12.98 -9.53
N THR A 105 7.54 -13.18 -10.76
CA THR A 105 8.86 -12.68 -11.18
C THR A 105 8.89 -11.15 -11.11
N ASP A 106 7.89 -10.49 -11.69
CA ASP A 106 7.77 -9.03 -11.66
C ASP A 106 7.65 -8.50 -10.22
N VAL A 107 6.81 -9.11 -9.38
CA VAL A 107 6.66 -8.72 -7.97
C VAL A 107 7.96 -8.92 -7.21
N SER A 108 8.59 -10.10 -7.33
CA SER A 108 9.80 -10.41 -6.57
C SER A 108 10.95 -9.47 -6.92
N GLN A 109 11.13 -9.15 -8.20
CA GLN A 109 12.14 -8.19 -8.64
C GLN A 109 11.83 -6.79 -8.11
N ALA A 110 10.60 -6.31 -8.32
CA ALA A 110 10.20 -4.97 -7.91
C ALA A 110 10.28 -4.74 -6.39
N VAL A 111 9.89 -5.73 -5.59
CA VAL A 111 10.01 -5.67 -4.13
C VAL A 111 11.48 -5.66 -3.70
N GLY A 112 12.32 -6.49 -4.33
CA GLY A 112 13.76 -6.51 -4.10
C GLY A 112 14.41 -5.16 -4.39
N ASP A 113 14.15 -4.60 -5.58
CA ASP A 113 14.66 -3.30 -6.01
C ASP A 113 14.19 -2.19 -5.05
N PHE A 114 12.93 -2.22 -4.64
CA PHE A 114 12.35 -1.23 -3.73
C PHE A 114 13.02 -1.22 -2.36
N PHE A 115 13.16 -2.38 -1.71
CA PHE A 115 13.80 -2.43 -0.39
C PHE A 115 15.32 -2.18 -0.47
N ALA A 116 15.99 -2.61 -1.55
CA ALA A 116 17.39 -2.26 -1.77
C ALA A 116 17.59 -0.75 -1.91
N ASP A 117 16.68 -0.07 -2.63
CA ASP A 117 16.71 1.38 -2.79
C ASP A 117 16.44 2.12 -1.48
N LEU A 118 15.46 1.66 -0.70
CA LEU A 118 15.22 2.22 0.64
C LEU A 118 16.41 2.00 1.58
N GLN A 119 17.08 0.85 1.50
CA GLN A 119 18.27 0.56 2.30
C GLN A 119 19.46 1.44 1.89
N GLU A 120 19.66 1.70 0.60
CA GLU A 120 20.66 2.65 0.11
C GLU A 120 20.45 4.07 0.66
N HIS A 121 19.19 4.42 0.92
CA HIS A 121 18.80 5.73 1.44
C HIS A 121 18.63 5.76 2.97
N ASP A 122 19.03 4.72 3.69
CA ASP A 122 18.82 4.59 5.15
C ASP A 122 17.35 4.83 5.58
N ALA A 123 16.39 4.37 4.77
CA ALA A 123 14.96 4.61 4.95
C ALA A 123 14.12 3.33 5.11
N ALA A 124 14.73 2.16 4.99
CA ALA A 124 14.02 0.87 5.00
C ALA A 124 13.41 0.51 6.37
N ASP A 125 13.97 1.01 7.46
CA ASP A 125 13.46 0.83 8.82
C ASP A 125 12.13 1.56 9.08
N ASN A 126 11.79 2.54 8.24
CA ASN A 126 10.59 3.36 8.31
C ASN A 126 9.49 2.93 7.31
N VAL A 127 9.64 1.77 6.67
CA VAL A 127 8.67 1.24 5.70
C VAL A 127 8.38 -0.24 5.96
N ILE A 128 7.09 -0.56 6.05
CA ILE A 128 6.61 -1.94 5.85
C ILE A 128 5.70 -1.97 4.62
N MET A 129 5.77 -3.06 3.87
CA MET A 129 4.91 -3.35 2.73
C MET A 129 3.92 -4.44 3.13
N LEU A 130 2.63 -4.13 3.03
CA LEU A 130 1.55 -5.11 3.13
C LEU A 130 1.04 -5.44 1.73
N MET A 131 1.25 -6.67 1.30
CA MET A 131 0.61 -7.24 0.10
C MET A 131 -0.45 -8.23 0.53
N PHE A 132 -1.65 -8.18 -0.04
CA PHE A 132 -2.72 -9.11 0.30
C PHE A 132 -3.60 -9.39 -0.91
N SER A 133 -4.30 -10.52 -0.86
CA SER A 133 -5.35 -10.88 -1.81
C SER A 133 -6.72 -10.79 -1.16
N GLU A 134 -7.71 -10.27 -1.89
CA GLU A 134 -9.11 -10.21 -1.45
C GLU A 134 -9.78 -11.59 -1.43
N PHE A 135 -9.27 -12.52 -2.24
CA PHE A 135 -9.80 -13.88 -2.39
C PHE A 135 -8.70 -14.88 -2.76
N GLY A 136 -9.03 -16.16 -2.75
CA GLY A 136 -8.18 -17.26 -3.21
C GLY A 136 -8.67 -17.90 -4.51
N ARG A 137 -8.03 -19.02 -4.87
CA ARG A 137 -8.51 -19.97 -5.87
C ARG A 137 -8.97 -21.25 -5.20
N ARG A 138 -9.98 -21.91 -5.76
CA ARG A 138 -10.40 -23.23 -5.30
C ARG A 138 -9.30 -24.25 -5.46
N ALA A 139 -9.25 -25.23 -4.57
CA ALA A 139 -8.28 -26.33 -4.64
C ALA A 139 -8.54 -27.25 -5.84
N HIS A 140 -9.80 -27.35 -6.27
CA HIS A 140 -10.21 -28.21 -7.38
C HIS A 140 -10.23 -27.47 -8.72
N ASP A 141 -9.67 -28.12 -9.74
CA ASP A 141 -9.76 -27.70 -11.13
C ASP A 141 -11.17 -27.98 -11.71
N ASN A 142 -11.67 -27.09 -12.56
CA ASN A 142 -13.00 -27.12 -13.19
C ASN A 142 -12.97 -27.46 -14.70
N GLY A 143 -11.85 -27.96 -15.21
CA GLY A 143 -11.60 -28.36 -16.60
C GLY A 143 -10.85 -27.29 -17.42
N SER A 144 -11.02 -26.01 -17.09
CA SER A 144 -10.30 -24.90 -17.72
C SER A 144 -9.34 -24.17 -16.77
N GLY A 145 -9.28 -24.58 -15.50
CA GLY A 145 -8.55 -23.93 -14.42
C GLY A 145 -9.37 -23.95 -13.13
N THR A 146 -9.49 -22.84 -12.41
CA THR A 146 -10.08 -22.83 -11.06
C THR A 146 -11.04 -21.66 -10.86
N ASP A 147 -12.07 -21.87 -10.05
CA ASP A 147 -12.99 -20.81 -9.65
C ASP A 147 -12.45 -20.00 -8.45
N HIS A 148 -13.20 -18.99 -8.04
CA HIS A 148 -12.96 -18.19 -6.85
C HIS A 148 -13.09 -19.03 -5.58
N GLY A 149 -12.13 -18.87 -4.68
CA GLY A 149 -12.07 -19.56 -3.39
C GLY A 149 -11.97 -18.57 -2.23
N SER A 150 -12.39 -19.03 -1.05
CA SER A 150 -12.54 -18.18 0.14
C SER A 150 -11.25 -17.82 0.89
N ALA A 151 -10.15 -18.56 0.69
CA ALA A 151 -8.89 -18.33 1.41
C ALA A 151 -7.83 -17.61 0.54
N GLY A 152 -7.55 -16.35 0.87
CA GLY A 152 -6.45 -15.58 0.29
C GLY A 152 -5.12 -15.75 1.03
N ALA A 153 -4.13 -14.95 0.64
CA ALA A 153 -2.83 -14.84 1.30
C ALA A 153 -2.47 -13.38 1.56
N ALA A 154 -1.67 -13.14 2.60
CA ALA A 154 -1.08 -11.84 2.88
C ALA A 154 0.41 -11.99 3.21
N PHE A 155 1.20 -11.00 2.82
CA PHE A 155 2.63 -10.88 3.06
C PHE A 155 2.90 -9.53 3.71
N VAL A 156 3.72 -9.53 4.76
CA VAL A 156 4.26 -8.31 5.36
C VAL A 156 5.77 -8.35 5.19
N ILE A 157 6.35 -7.31 4.62
CA ILE A 157 7.76 -7.26 4.23
C ILE A 157 8.36 -5.95 4.72
N GLY A 158 9.56 -6.00 5.28
CA GLY A 158 10.31 -4.83 5.73
C GLY A 158 11.32 -5.19 6.82
N ASP A 159 12.28 -4.30 7.07
CA ASP A 159 13.38 -4.56 8.02
C ASP A 159 12.88 -4.66 9.47
N ALA A 160 11.79 -3.96 9.80
CA ALA A 160 11.13 -4.03 11.11
C ALA A 160 10.26 -5.30 11.29
N VAL A 161 10.05 -6.10 10.25
CA VAL A 161 9.14 -7.25 10.30
C VAL A 161 9.85 -8.48 10.84
N LYS A 162 9.27 -9.09 11.88
CA LYS A 162 9.64 -10.41 12.39
C LYS A 162 9.18 -11.48 11.41
N GLY A 163 10.08 -11.87 10.51
CA GLY A 163 9.82 -12.88 9.48
C GLY A 163 9.37 -14.23 10.05
N GLY A 164 8.54 -14.93 9.29
CA GLY A 164 7.98 -16.23 9.66
C GLY A 164 6.56 -16.42 9.14
N MET A 165 6.00 -17.61 9.32
CA MET A 165 4.58 -17.85 9.08
C MET A 165 3.79 -17.40 10.30
N HIS A 166 2.93 -16.39 10.11
CA HIS A 166 2.01 -15.91 11.14
C HIS A 166 0.60 -16.39 10.78
N GLY A 167 0.15 -17.45 11.45
CA GLY A 167 -1.03 -18.23 11.07
C GLY A 167 -0.65 -19.65 10.67
N GLU A 168 -1.60 -20.39 10.12
CA GLU A 168 -1.39 -21.77 9.68
C GLU A 168 -1.55 -21.87 8.16
N TYR A 169 -0.85 -22.81 7.53
CA TYR A 169 -1.13 -23.11 6.14
C TYR A 169 -2.41 -23.96 6.07
N PRO A 170 -3.47 -23.54 5.35
CA PRO A 170 -4.73 -24.26 5.34
C PRO A 170 -4.58 -25.65 4.73
N SER A 171 -5.35 -26.63 5.24
CA SER A 171 -5.34 -27.98 4.69
C SER A 171 -5.83 -27.98 3.24
N GLN A 172 -5.15 -28.78 2.40
CA GLN A 172 -5.52 -29.04 1.01
C GLN A 172 -6.26 -30.38 0.82
N LYS A 173 -6.49 -31.12 1.91
CA LYS A 173 -7.18 -32.42 1.84
C LYS A 173 -8.65 -32.20 1.56
N ALA A 174 -9.24 -33.03 0.70
CA ALA A 174 -10.62 -32.87 0.25
C ALA A 174 -11.64 -32.87 1.40
N GLU A 175 -11.39 -33.68 2.44
CA GLU A 175 -12.23 -33.79 3.64
C GLU A 175 -12.20 -32.54 4.53
N ASP A 176 -11.16 -31.71 4.41
CA ASP A 176 -11.00 -30.49 5.22
C ASP A 176 -11.53 -29.24 4.49
N LEU A 177 -11.91 -29.36 3.22
CA LEU A 177 -12.42 -28.24 2.42
C LEU A 177 -13.89 -27.93 2.76
N GLN A 178 -14.23 -26.64 2.81
CA GLN A 178 -15.62 -26.19 2.95
C GLN A 178 -16.15 -25.75 1.59
N GLN A 179 -17.17 -26.45 1.08
CA GLN A 179 -17.73 -26.19 -0.26
C GLN A 179 -16.69 -26.23 -1.39
N GLY A 180 -15.58 -26.96 -1.21
CA GLY A 180 -14.46 -27.04 -2.14
C GLY A 180 -13.37 -25.98 -1.96
N ASP A 181 -13.51 -25.11 -0.94
CA ASP A 181 -12.55 -24.06 -0.63
C ASP A 181 -11.65 -24.45 0.55
N MET A 182 -10.40 -24.00 0.50
CA MET A 182 -9.54 -23.94 1.68
C MET A 182 -10.20 -23.02 2.72
N VAL A 183 -10.11 -23.40 3.99
CA VAL A 183 -10.74 -22.67 5.09
C VAL A 183 -9.79 -21.60 5.61
N PRO A 184 -10.18 -20.30 5.61
CA PRO A 184 -9.38 -19.24 6.22
C PRO A 184 -9.23 -19.48 7.73
N ASN A 185 -8.02 -19.29 8.25
CA ASN A 185 -7.70 -19.51 9.67
C ASN A 185 -7.19 -18.24 10.39
N LEU A 186 -7.09 -17.13 9.68
CA LEU A 186 -6.73 -15.83 10.25
C LEU A 186 -7.73 -14.78 9.77
N ASP A 187 -8.26 -13.99 10.71
CA ASP A 187 -9.09 -12.84 10.39
C ASP A 187 -8.20 -11.67 9.95
N PHE A 188 -8.40 -11.17 8.73
CA PHE A 188 -7.61 -10.07 8.16
C PHE A 188 -7.65 -8.80 9.03
N ARG A 189 -8.71 -8.61 9.84
CA ARG A 189 -8.81 -7.49 10.78
C ARG A 189 -7.80 -7.59 11.91
N GLY A 190 -7.36 -8.80 12.27
CA GLY A 190 -6.24 -9.02 13.17
C GLY A 190 -4.92 -8.51 12.60
N LEU A 191 -4.64 -8.86 11.34
CA LEU A 191 -3.47 -8.34 10.60
C LEU A 191 -3.50 -6.81 10.52
N TYR A 192 -4.64 -6.21 10.18
CA TYR A 192 -4.79 -4.75 10.16
C TYR A 192 -4.60 -4.14 11.54
N SER A 193 -5.05 -4.81 12.60
CA SER A 193 -4.87 -4.33 13.97
C SER A 193 -3.39 -4.29 14.36
N THR A 194 -2.57 -5.26 13.94
CA THR A 194 -1.11 -5.21 14.11
C THR A 194 -0.49 -3.99 13.40
N VAL A 195 -0.85 -3.75 12.13
CA VAL A 195 -0.34 -2.57 11.40
C VAL A 195 -0.80 -1.25 12.05
N LEU A 196 -2.05 -1.17 12.48
CA LEU A 196 -2.59 0.06 13.06
C LEU A 196 -1.98 0.37 14.43
N GLU A 197 -1.93 -0.61 15.32
CA GLU A 197 -1.49 -0.38 16.71
C GLU A 197 0.04 -0.42 16.84
N ASP A 198 0.69 -1.44 16.27
CA ASP A 198 2.09 -1.73 16.56
C ASP A 198 3.04 -1.00 15.61
N TRP A 199 2.58 -0.64 14.40
CA TRP A 199 3.34 0.17 13.45
C TRP A 199 2.90 1.64 13.40
N LEU A 200 1.59 1.92 13.27
CA LEU A 200 1.09 3.30 13.12
C LEU A 200 0.80 4.02 14.45
N GLY A 201 0.72 3.30 15.57
CA GLY A 201 0.40 3.87 16.88
C GLY A 201 -1.05 4.35 17.01
N LEU A 202 -1.99 3.74 16.30
CA LEU A 202 -3.41 4.10 16.26
C LEU A 202 -4.27 3.06 16.98
N ASP A 203 -5.37 3.48 17.62
CA ASP A 203 -6.37 2.56 18.17
C ASP A 203 -7.11 1.84 17.03
N ALA A 204 -6.89 0.53 16.89
CA ALA A 204 -7.50 -0.24 15.80
C ALA A 204 -8.99 -0.49 16.03
N LYS A 205 -9.45 -0.61 17.28
CA LYS A 205 -10.81 -1.03 17.62
C LYS A 205 -11.93 -0.25 16.90
N PRO A 206 -11.90 1.10 16.85
CA PRO A 206 -12.92 1.86 16.10
C PRO A 206 -12.82 1.68 14.58
N ILE A 207 -11.63 1.35 14.05
CA ILE A 207 -11.37 1.20 12.61
C ILE A 207 -11.79 -0.19 12.13
N VAL A 208 -11.34 -1.24 12.81
CA VAL A 208 -11.66 -2.64 12.47
C VAL A 208 -13.00 -3.13 13.05
N LYS A 209 -13.69 -2.25 13.80
CA LYS A 209 -15.02 -2.47 14.40
C LYS A 209 -15.06 -3.69 15.33
N GLY A 210 -14.02 -3.88 16.15
CA GLY A 210 -13.94 -5.01 17.06
C GLY A 210 -12.54 -5.22 17.63
N THR A 211 -12.36 -6.35 18.30
CA THR A 211 -11.06 -6.82 18.79
C THR A 211 -10.83 -8.20 18.19
N TYR A 212 -9.66 -8.39 17.59
CA TYR A 212 -9.31 -9.61 16.86
C TYR A 212 -7.95 -10.10 17.33
N GLU A 213 -7.66 -11.38 17.13
CA GLU A 213 -6.35 -11.94 17.40
C GLU A 213 -5.30 -11.28 16.50
N LYS A 214 -4.24 -10.72 17.12
CA LYS A 214 -3.20 -9.95 16.43
C LYS A 214 -1.95 -10.80 16.22
N PRO A 215 -1.56 -11.11 14.97
CA PRO A 215 -0.26 -11.72 14.71
C PRO A 215 0.88 -10.76 15.10
N GLN A 216 1.92 -11.26 15.76
CA GLN A 216 3.00 -10.47 16.36
C GLN A 216 4.21 -10.36 15.40
N PHE A 217 4.00 -9.75 14.24
CA PHE A 217 5.02 -9.60 13.19
C PHE A 217 5.77 -8.27 13.21
N ILE A 218 5.37 -7.31 14.06
CA ILE A 218 6.11 -6.07 14.36
C ILE A 218 6.76 -6.21 15.73
#